data_AF-A0ABD0M0V0-F1
#
_entry.id   AF-A0ABD0M0V0-F1
#
_cell.length_a   1.000
_cell.length_b   1.000
_cell.length_c   1.000
_cell.angle_alpha   90.00
_cell.angle_beta   90.00
_cell.angle_gamma   90.00
#
_symmetry.space_group_name_H-M   'P 1'
#
loop_
_entity.id
_entity.type
_entity.pdbx_description
1 polymer ?
#
loop_
_entity_poly.entity_id
_entity_poly.type
_entity_poly.pdbx_seq_one_letter_code
_entity_poly.pdbx_strand_id
1 'polypeptide(L)'
;MCNAGLTPTGMYTTTGRDATIKLHKENYLGDQIELIFTAFHLAPCRDGEFQCSNSNCIHEDLYCNDYDNCGDESDQCLLNPAAIAGVVIAAVAIIIIIAVIIAVVLYRRRRRLEKVSG
;
A
#
# COMPACT_ATOMS: atom_id res chain seq x y z
N MET A 1 6.98 -1.14 -11.13
CA MET A 1 6.32 -2.03 -10.14
C MET A 1 6.05 -3.33 -10.85
N CYS A 2 6.97 -4.28 -10.74
CA CYS A 2 6.86 -5.60 -11.36
C CYS A 2 6.44 -6.58 -10.25
N ASN A 3 5.49 -7.48 -10.54
CA ASN A 3 4.96 -8.58 -9.70
C ASN A 3 3.48 -8.52 -9.30
N ALA A 4 2.66 -7.66 -9.94
CA ALA A 4 1.21 -7.82 -9.85
C ALA A 4 0.77 -9.05 -10.67
N GLY A 5 0.64 -10.23 -10.03
CA GLY A 5 -0.05 -11.37 -10.64
C GLY A 5 0.59 -12.77 -10.51
N LEU A 6 1.68 -12.95 -9.75
CA LEU A 6 2.28 -14.28 -9.50
C LEU A 6 2.23 -14.72 -8.04
N THR A 7 1.42 -14.06 -7.20
CA THR A 7 1.18 -14.52 -5.84
C THR A 7 0.27 -15.75 -5.85
N PRO A 8 0.50 -16.75 -4.98
CA PRO A 8 -0.40 -17.89 -4.82
C PRO A 8 -1.86 -17.42 -4.62
N THR A 9 -2.83 -18.14 -5.17
CA THR A 9 -4.26 -17.82 -5.08
C THR A 9 -4.82 -17.85 -3.65
N GLY A 10 -4.03 -18.29 -2.68
CA GLY A 10 -4.37 -18.28 -1.26
C GLY A 10 -3.20 -18.75 -0.38
N MET A 11 -3.41 -18.64 0.93
CA MET A 11 -2.47 -19.11 1.95
C MET A 11 -2.54 -20.63 2.11
N TYR A 12 -1.40 -21.28 2.36
CA TYR A 12 -1.33 -22.68 2.76
C TYR A 12 -0.96 -22.75 4.24
N THR A 13 -1.78 -23.45 5.03
CA THR A 13 -1.52 -23.68 6.45
C THR A 13 -1.16 -25.14 6.69
N THR A 14 -0.26 -25.38 7.64
CA THR A 14 0.11 -26.74 8.06
C THR A 14 0.17 -26.77 9.58
N THR A 15 -0.30 -27.86 10.18
CA THR A 15 -0.13 -28.16 11.61
C THR A 15 1.10 -29.05 11.86
N GLY A 16 1.79 -29.45 10.79
CA GLY A 16 3.00 -30.26 10.87
C GLY A 16 4.20 -29.46 11.35
N ARG A 17 5.18 -30.16 11.92
CA ARG A 17 6.47 -29.57 12.32
C ARG A 17 7.37 -29.24 11.13
N ASP A 18 7.13 -29.90 9.99
CA ASP A 18 7.94 -29.80 8.79
C ASP A 18 7.04 -29.49 7.58
N ALA A 19 7.51 -28.60 6.71
CA ALA A 19 6.89 -28.25 5.44
C ALA A 19 7.96 -28.26 4.34
N THR A 20 7.63 -28.80 3.16
CA THR A 20 8.56 -28.81 2.01
C THR A 20 7.99 -27.97 0.89
N ILE A 21 8.73 -26.94 0.47
CA ILE A 21 8.42 -26.13 -0.71
C ILE A 21 9.40 -26.50 -1.81
N LYS A 22 8.87 -26.89 -2.97
CA LYS A 22 9.66 -27.22 -4.15
C LYS A 22 9.42 -26.16 -5.21
N LEU A 23 10.44 -25.35 -5.46
CA LEU A 23 10.45 -24.38 -6.55
C LEU A 23 11.05 -25.03 -7.79
N HIS A 24 10.38 -24.87 -8.94
CA HIS A 24 10.92 -25.27 -10.24
C HIS A 24 11.06 -24.03 -11.10
N LYS A 25 12.27 -23.74 -11.59
CA LYS A 25 12.56 -22.61 -12.47
C LYS A 25 13.24 -23.12 -13.74
N GLU A 26 12.71 -22.74 -14.89
CA GLU A 26 13.22 -23.20 -16.20
C GLU A 26 14.26 -22.23 -16.81
N ASN A 27 14.22 -20.94 -16.48
CA ASN A 27 15.14 -19.92 -17.01
C ASN A 27 15.66 -18.97 -15.91
N TYR A 28 16.95 -18.62 -15.92
CA TYR A 28 17.62 -17.91 -14.81
C TYR A 28 17.57 -16.38 -14.86
N LEU A 29 17.06 -15.76 -15.92
CA LEU A 29 17.13 -14.32 -16.12
C LEU A 29 15.92 -13.60 -15.53
N GLY A 30 16.10 -12.94 -14.37
CA GLY A 30 15.25 -11.82 -13.95
C GLY A 30 14.39 -12.02 -12.69
N ASP A 31 13.97 -13.23 -12.34
CA ASP A 31 12.98 -13.37 -11.24
C ASP A 31 13.61 -13.42 -9.84
N GLN A 32 13.11 -12.56 -8.94
CA GLN A 32 13.24 -12.70 -7.49
C GLN A 32 12.04 -13.49 -6.95
N ILE A 33 12.29 -14.47 -6.10
CA ILE A 33 11.26 -15.22 -5.36
C ILE A 33 11.38 -14.80 -3.90
N GLU A 34 10.28 -14.37 -3.33
CA GLU A 34 10.15 -14.08 -1.91
C GLU A 34 9.20 -15.10 -1.29
N LEU A 35 9.63 -15.73 -0.21
CA LEU A 35 8.84 -16.69 0.55
C LEU A 35 8.65 -16.14 1.96
N ILE A 36 7.42 -16.15 2.43
CA ILE A 36 7.04 -15.60 3.73
C ILE A 36 6.39 -16.70 4.54
N PHE A 37 6.89 -16.89 5.75
CA PHE A 37 6.38 -17.88 6.68
C PHE A 37 5.95 -17.18 7.96
N THR A 38 4.67 -17.23 8.23
CA THR A 38 4.09 -16.65 9.44
C THR A 38 3.70 -17.77 10.38
N ALA A 39 4.31 -17.79 11.56
CA ALA A 39 3.84 -18.61 12.66
C ALA A 39 2.62 -17.93 13.31
N PHE A 40 1.59 -18.71 13.58
CA PHE A 40 0.38 -18.23 14.26
C PHE A 40 -0.18 -19.30 15.19
N HIS A 41 -1.04 -18.89 16.11
CA HIS A 41 -1.96 -19.78 16.82
C HIS A 41 -3.36 -19.18 16.87
N LEU A 42 -4.36 -19.97 17.26
CA LEU A 42 -5.72 -19.46 17.42
C LEU A 42 -5.84 -18.68 18.73
N ALA A 43 -6.73 -17.68 18.76
CA ALA A 43 -7.07 -16.91 19.95
C ALA A 43 -7.36 -17.80 21.18
N PRO A 44 -7.11 -17.31 22.42
CA PRO A 44 -6.74 -15.93 22.78
C PRO A 44 -5.27 -15.60 22.50
N CYS A 45 -5.02 -14.37 22.05
CA CYS A 45 -3.68 -13.86 21.84
C CYS A 45 -3.01 -13.44 23.16
N ARG A 46 -1.68 -13.39 23.16
CA ARG A 46 -0.83 -13.00 24.28
C ARG A 46 -0.38 -11.55 24.15
N ASP A 47 0.22 -11.02 25.21
CA ASP A 47 0.86 -9.70 25.15
C ASP A 47 1.96 -9.72 24.05
N GLY A 48 1.96 -8.71 23.18
CA GLY A 48 2.86 -8.62 22.03
C GLY A 48 2.37 -9.33 20.76
N GLU A 49 1.11 -9.77 20.72
CA GLU A 49 0.50 -10.38 19.54
C GLU A 49 -0.66 -9.54 18.98
N PHE A 50 -0.83 -9.59 17.66
CA PHE A 50 -1.95 -9.01 16.93
C PHE A 50 -2.98 -10.09 16.59
N GLN A 51 -4.26 -9.83 16.88
CA GLN A 51 -5.36 -10.72 16.55
C GLN A 51 -5.94 -10.38 15.16
N CYS A 52 -5.77 -11.29 14.21
CA CYS A 52 -6.38 -11.25 12.89
C CYS A 52 -7.91 -11.45 12.95
N SER A 53 -8.62 -11.05 11.89
CA SER A 53 -10.08 -11.24 11.78
C SER A 53 -10.49 -12.72 11.71
N ASN A 54 -9.62 -13.56 11.14
CA ASN A 54 -9.76 -15.02 11.09
C ASN A 54 -9.37 -15.73 12.40
N SER A 55 -9.16 -14.98 13.49
CA SER A 55 -8.78 -15.47 14.83
C SER A 55 -7.37 -16.04 14.96
N ASN A 56 -6.51 -15.85 13.96
CA ASN A 56 -5.08 -16.10 14.10
C ASN A 56 -4.44 -14.99 14.95
N CYS A 57 -3.49 -15.39 15.79
CA CYS A 57 -2.62 -14.50 16.54
C CYS A 57 -1.24 -14.56 15.89
N ILE A 58 -0.75 -13.41 15.46
CA ILE A 58 0.59 -13.24 14.88
C ILE A 58 1.40 -12.29 15.77
N HIS A 59 2.72 -12.29 15.63
CA HIS A 59 3.56 -11.33 16.35
C HIS A 59 3.22 -9.88 15.96
N GLU A 60 3.22 -8.94 16.91
CA GLU A 60 2.80 -7.55 16.65
C GLU A 60 3.64 -6.84 15.58
N ASP A 61 4.93 -7.14 15.49
CA ASP A 61 5.84 -6.60 14.44
C ASP A 61 5.43 -7.01 13.01
N LEU A 62 4.56 -8.00 12.85
CA LEU A 62 4.03 -8.41 11.55
C LEU A 62 2.82 -7.57 11.12
N TYR A 63 2.23 -6.81 12.03
CA TYR A 63 1.21 -5.84 11.68
C TYR A 63 1.79 -4.75 10.78
N CYS A 64 1.08 -4.41 9.70
CA CYS A 64 1.41 -3.28 8.84
C CYS A 64 2.76 -3.41 8.09
N ASN A 65 3.23 -4.64 7.80
CA ASN A 65 4.57 -4.88 7.26
C ASN A 65 4.64 -5.11 5.74
N ASP A 66 3.63 -4.65 4.99
CA ASP A 66 3.45 -4.84 3.54
C ASP A 66 3.13 -6.28 3.08
N TYR A 67 3.00 -7.25 4.00
CA TYR A 67 2.63 -8.64 3.68
C TYR A 67 1.32 -9.05 4.37
N ASP A 68 0.58 -9.96 3.76
CA ASP A 68 -0.59 -10.60 4.36
C ASP A 68 -0.15 -11.77 5.25
N ASN A 69 0.19 -11.49 6.50
CA ASN A 69 0.62 -12.50 7.47
C ASN A 69 -0.59 -13.19 8.10
N CYS A 70 -1.74 -12.52 8.15
CA CYS A 70 -2.97 -13.12 8.66
C CYS A 70 -3.57 -14.15 7.69
N GLY A 71 -3.38 -13.96 6.38
CA GLY A 71 -4.04 -14.73 5.32
C GLY A 71 -5.49 -14.28 5.05
N ASP A 72 -5.91 -13.18 5.66
CA ASP A 72 -7.20 -12.52 5.49
C ASP A 72 -7.07 -11.00 5.31
N GLU A 73 -5.84 -10.52 5.11
CA GLU A 73 -5.44 -9.12 4.92
C GLU A 73 -5.73 -8.20 6.10
N SER A 74 -6.17 -8.72 7.25
CA SER A 74 -6.54 -7.89 8.40
C SER A 74 -5.35 -7.24 9.12
N ASP A 75 -4.12 -7.68 8.83
CA ASP A 75 -2.88 -7.05 9.26
C ASP A 75 -2.34 -5.98 8.29
N GLN A 76 -2.98 -5.76 7.13
CA GLN A 76 -2.54 -4.75 6.17
C GLN A 76 -3.03 -3.34 6.55
N CYS A 77 -2.12 -2.37 6.46
CA CYS A 77 -2.46 -0.96 6.57
C CYS A 77 -2.77 -0.37 5.19
N LEU A 78 -4.06 -0.20 4.88
CA LEU A 78 -4.52 0.43 3.64
C LEU A 78 -4.04 1.89 3.45
N LEU A 79 -3.40 2.50 4.45
CA LEU A 79 -2.82 3.83 4.36
C LEU A 79 -1.29 3.79 4.58
N ASN A 80 -0.55 3.53 3.51
CA ASN A 80 0.88 3.83 3.49
C ASN A 80 1.08 5.36 3.56
N PRO A 81 1.94 5.89 4.45
CA PRO A 81 2.26 7.32 4.54
C PRO A 81 2.65 7.96 3.20
N ALA A 82 3.28 7.20 2.30
CA ALA A 82 3.64 7.66 0.96
C ALA A 82 2.42 7.93 0.06
N ALA A 83 1.37 7.10 0.17
CA ALA A 83 0.13 7.30 -0.58
C ALA A 83 -0.59 8.57 -0.12
N ILE A 84 -0.63 8.82 1.20
CA ILE A 84 -1.20 10.05 1.77
C ILE A 84 -0.43 11.29 1.28
N ALA A 85 0.91 11.24 1.32
CA ALA A 85 1.75 12.34 0.88
C ALA A 85 1.51 12.69 -0.60
N GLY A 86 1.35 11.68 -1.47
CA GLY A 86 1.06 11.89 -2.90
C GLY A 86 -0.26 12.61 -3.14
N VAL A 87 -1.33 12.21 -2.43
CA VAL A 87 -2.65 12.86 -2.54
C VAL A 87 -2.59 14.32 -2.09
N VAL A 88 -1.92 14.60 -0.97
CA VAL A 88 -1.78 15.97 -0.43
C VAL A 88 -0.99 16.86 -1.40
N ILE A 89 0.14 16.38 -1.92
CA ILE A 89 0.97 17.14 -2.88
C ILE A 89 0.18 17.48 -4.14
N ALA A 90 -0.55 16.51 -4.70
CA ALA A 90 -1.37 16.71 -5.90
C ALA A 90 -2.47 17.75 -5.66
N ALA A 91 -3.16 17.69 -4.52
CA ALA A 91 -4.20 18.65 -4.15
C ALA A 91 -3.63 20.09 -4.02
N VAL A 92 -2.47 20.24 -3.36
CA VAL A 92 -1.81 21.55 -3.21
C VAL A 92 -1.37 22.11 -4.57
N ALA A 93 -0.79 21.27 -5.45
CA ALA A 93 -0.40 21.69 -6.79
C ALA A 93 -1.61 22.18 -7.62
N ILE A 94 -2.74 21.47 -7.55
CA ILE A 94 -3.99 21.87 -8.23
C ILE A 94 -4.48 23.23 -7.70
N ILE A 95 -4.48 23.43 -6.38
CA ILE A 95 -4.90 24.71 -5.77
C ILE A 95 -4.01 25.87 -6.25
N ILE A 96 -2.69 25.67 -6.29
CA ILE A 96 -1.74 26.69 -6.77
C ILE A 96 -1.99 27.00 -8.25
N ILE A 97 -2.18 25.99 -9.09
CA ILE A 97 -2.47 26.17 -10.53
C ILE A 97 -3.75 26.98 -10.72
N ILE A 98 -4.82 26.65 -9.99
CA ILE A 98 -6.10 27.38 -10.06
C ILE A 98 -5.90 28.84 -9.63
N ALA A 99 -5.18 29.10 -8.54
CA ALA A 99 -4.91 30.45 -8.05
C ALA A 99 -4.15 31.29 -9.10
N VAL A 100 -3.13 30.72 -9.75
CA VAL A 100 -2.37 31.38 -10.82
C VAL A 100 -3.26 31.69 -12.02
N ILE A 101 -4.11 30.75 -12.44
CA ILE A 101 -5.05 30.96 -13.56
C ILE A 101 -6.01 32.12 -13.24
N ILE A 102 -6.59 32.12 -12.04
CA ILE A 102 -7.48 33.20 -11.59
C ILE A 102 -6.75 34.54 -11.59
N ALA A 103 -5.53 34.61 -11.03
CA ALA A 103 -4.73 35.84 -11.01
C ALA A 103 -4.44 36.37 -12.43
N VAL A 104 -4.06 35.49 -13.37
CA VAL A 104 -3.79 35.87 -14.76
C VAL A 104 -5.05 36.37 -15.46
N VAL A 105 -6.20 35.71 -15.25
CA VAL A 105 -7.49 36.13 -15.84
C VAL A 105 -7.91 37.49 -15.29
N LEU A 106 -7.82 37.70 -13.98
CA LEU A 106 -8.15 38.98 -13.34
C LEU A 106 -7.21 40.10 -13.82
N TYR A 107 -5.92 39.82 -13.93
CA TYR A 107 -4.94 40.77 -14.46
C TYR A 107 -5.25 41.15 -15.92
N ARG A 108 -5.50 40.16 -16.78
CA ARG A 108 -5.87 40.40 -18.19
C ARG A 108 -7.18 41.18 -18.30
N ARG A 109 -8.17 40.90 -17.44
CA ARG A 109 -9.45 41.61 -17.42
C ARG A 109 -9.27 43.08 -17.01
N ARG A 110 -8.51 43.36 -15.95
CA ARG A 110 -8.18 44.74 -15.53
C ARG A 110 -7.48 45.52 -16.64
N ARG A 111 -6.45 44.93 -17.25
CA ARG A 111 -5.70 45.58 -18.34
C ARG A 111 -6.56 45.84 -19.58
N ARG A 112 -7.56 45.00 -19.86
CA ARG A 112 -8.55 45.25 -20.93
C ARG A 112 -9.48 46.41 -20.57
N LEU A 113 -9.94 46.50 -19.32
CA LEU A 113 -10.78 47.61 -18.86
C LEU A 113 -10.04 48.95 -18.93
N GLU A 114 -8.74 48.98 -18.57
CA GLU A 114 -7.90 50.18 -18.68
C GLU A 114 -7.75 50.69 -20.13
N LYS A 115 -7.72 49.79 -21.12
CA LYS A 115 -7.64 50.16 -22.55
C LYS A 115 -8.95 50.68 -23.15
N VAL A 116 -10.10 50.41 -22.53
CA VAL A 116 -11.42 50.84 -23.04
C VAL A 116 -11.82 52.21 -22.46
N SER A 117 -11.19 52.63 -21.36
CA SER A 117 -11.53 53.85 -20.63
C SER A 117 -10.62 55.05 -20.95
N GLY A 118 -9.77 54.96 -21.98
CA GLY A 118 -8.92 56.03 -22.50
C GLY A 118 -8.98 56.07 -24.01
#